data_AF-R6I7Q2-F1
#
_entry.id   AF-R6I7Q2-F1
#
_cell.length_a   1.000
_cell.length_b   1.000
_cell.length_c   1.000
_cell.angle_alpha   90.00
_cell.angle_beta   90.00
_cell.angle_gamma   90.00
#
_symmetry.space_group_name_H-M   'P 1'
#
loop_
_entity.id
_entity.type
_entity.pdbx_description
1 polymer ?
#
loop_
_entity_poly.entity_id
_entity_poly.type
_entity_poly.pdbx_seq_one_letter_code
_entity_poly.pdbx_strand_id
1 'polypeptide(L)'
;MMYAYFPGCSAHSTGISYTNSYNYVALAAGIELAEIPNWNCCGASAAHAESDLLGDALPARSLALSEEAFGYAPVLAPCAGCYLHLKTATAHAQENDEVRIQLEHIIDRPWSASAYVANGLEPFLPAEAQERLAQRVCLPLDGLKVACYYGCALLRPTEVCNFDDDEQPRTMEDLVALSGASPIEWNFKNECCGASHQISVPKTGRTMIRRILENAAANGADAIACACPLCMLNLDMREAKINAARAKEGLPPLDMPIYYFTELLAASMGAPASKSGINRHFHPAGNLHERALAAWNKQRAAEKEAEKAAKSAKETQRKARAAARAAKAKSGTKPETNATKEVIA
;
A
#
# COMPACT_ATOMS: atom_id res chain seq x y z
N MET A 1 14.26 15.25 9.59
CA MET A 1 14.95 15.18 8.28
C MET A 1 14.16 16.01 7.28
N MET A 2 14.82 16.74 6.38
CA MET A 2 14.15 17.52 5.33
C MET A 2 14.23 16.79 3.98
N TYR A 3 13.15 16.84 3.20
CA TYR A 3 13.09 16.38 1.82
C TYR A 3 12.68 17.51 0.87
N ALA A 4 13.35 17.59 -0.27
CA ALA A 4 12.92 18.39 -1.40
C ALA A 4 11.69 17.71 -2.05
N TYR A 5 10.51 18.29 -1.87
CA TYR A 5 9.26 17.71 -2.27
C TYR A 5 8.97 17.97 -3.75
N PHE A 6 8.94 16.89 -4.54
CA PHE A 6 8.48 16.89 -5.92
C PHE A 6 7.03 16.37 -5.97
N PRO A 7 6.00 17.23 -5.96
CA PRO A 7 4.61 16.76 -5.93
C PRO A 7 4.20 16.06 -7.23
N GLY A 8 4.80 16.45 -8.36
CA GLY A 8 4.35 16.04 -9.69
C GLY A 8 2.92 16.49 -9.99
N CYS A 9 2.45 16.20 -11.21
CA CYS A 9 1.14 16.69 -11.66
C CYS A 9 -0.03 16.07 -10.89
N SER A 10 0.04 14.78 -10.56
CA SER A 10 -1.07 14.07 -9.92
C SER A 10 -1.25 14.46 -8.45
N ALA A 11 -0.19 14.48 -7.62
CA ALA A 11 -0.35 14.85 -6.21
C ALA A 11 -0.67 16.34 -6.03
N HIS A 12 -0.16 17.21 -6.92
CA HIS A 12 -0.44 18.64 -6.91
C HIS A 12 -1.90 18.98 -7.25
N SER A 13 -2.56 18.19 -8.10
CA SER A 13 -3.90 18.49 -8.62
C SER A 13 -4.97 17.48 -8.19
N THR A 14 -5.18 16.42 -8.98
CA THR A 14 -6.27 15.44 -8.80
C THR A 14 -6.12 14.60 -7.54
N GLY A 15 -4.90 14.43 -7.03
CA GLY A 15 -4.55 13.73 -5.81
C GLY A 15 -4.30 14.65 -4.61
N ILE A 16 -4.94 15.83 -4.54
CA ILE A 16 -4.75 16.79 -3.44
C ILE A 16 -5.04 16.21 -2.05
N SER A 17 -5.91 15.19 -1.93
CA SER A 17 -6.12 14.46 -0.68
C SER A 17 -4.86 13.70 -0.23
N TYR A 18 -4.05 13.22 -1.17
CA TYR A 18 -2.75 12.63 -0.86
C TYR A 18 -1.81 13.67 -0.28
N THR A 19 -1.62 14.81 -0.96
CA THR A 19 -0.75 15.89 -0.47
C THR A 19 -1.18 16.38 0.91
N ASN A 20 -2.49 16.52 1.17
CA ASN A 20 -3.00 16.92 2.48
C ASN A 20 -2.67 15.91 3.58
N SER A 21 -2.99 14.63 3.35
CA SER A 21 -2.73 13.58 4.33
C SER A 21 -1.25 13.32 4.51
N TYR A 22 -0.47 13.36 3.43
CA TYR A 22 0.98 13.20 3.45
C TYR A 22 1.65 14.29 4.28
N ASN A 23 1.30 15.56 4.07
CA ASN A 23 1.83 16.66 4.88
C ASN A 23 1.49 16.53 6.37
N TYR A 24 0.28 16.06 6.69
CA TYR A 24 -0.13 15.81 8.06
C TYR A 24 0.70 14.69 8.72
N VAL A 25 0.89 13.58 8.01
CA VAL A 25 1.66 12.41 8.49
C VAL A 25 3.16 12.72 8.56
N ALA A 26 3.71 13.44 7.58
CA ALA A 26 5.10 13.90 7.57
C ALA A 26 5.41 14.77 8.80
N LEU A 27 4.55 15.75 9.09
CA LEU A 27 4.70 16.57 10.29
C LEU A 27 4.62 15.75 11.58
N ALA A 28 3.73 14.75 11.62
CA ALA A 28 3.62 13.83 12.75
C ALA A 28 4.90 12.99 12.96
N ALA A 29 5.52 12.55 11.87
CA ALA A 29 6.77 11.80 11.85
C ALA A 29 8.03 12.67 12.09
N GLY A 30 7.92 13.99 12.16
CA GLY A 30 9.08 14.89 12.29
C GLY A 30 9.85 15.09 10.98
N ILE A 31 9.15 14.98 9.85
CA ILE A 31 9.68 15.14 8.49
C ILE A 31 9.26 16.51 7.96
N GLU A 32 10.24 17.26 7.46
CA GLU A 32 10.02 18.55 6.82
C GLU A 32 10.01 18.38 5.30
N LEU A 33 9.03 18.97 4.63
CA LEU A 33 8.87 18.92 3.18
C LEU A 33 8.95 20.33 2.61
N ALA A 34 9.89 20.55 1.69
CA ALA A 34 10.05 21.83 1.01
C ALA A 34 9.84 21.63 -0.50
N GLU A 35 8.79 22.22 -1.07
CA GLU A 35 8.46 22.03 -2.50
C GLU A 35 9.55 22.60 -3.41
N ILE A 36 9.96 21.83 -4.42
CA ILE A 36 10.94 22.26 -5.42
C ILE A 36 10.40 23.45 -6.20
N PRO A 37 11.08 24.62 -6.22
CA PRO A 37 10.57 25.77 -6.93
C PRO A 37 10.54 25.53 -8.44
N ASN A 38 9.44 25.88 -9.09
CA ASN A 38 9.30 25.87 -10.55
C ASN A 38 9.56 24.49 -11.20
N TRP A 39 9.24 23.42 -10.48
CA TRP A 39 9.28 22.05 -11.00
C TRP A 39 8.40 21.89 -12.25
N ASN A 40 8.72 20.91 -13.09
CA ASN A 40 7.91 20.52 -14.24
C ASN A 40 7.49 19.05 -14.17
N CYS A 41 6.49 18.66 -14.97
CA CYS A 41 6.07 17.26 -15.06
C CYS A 41 7.25 16.35 -15.42
N CYS A 42 7.35 15.19 -14.77
CA CYS A 42 8.37 14.18 -14.99
C CYS A 42 8.24 13.41 -16.33
N GLY A 43 7.16 13.63 -17.08
CA GLY A 43 6.97 13.00 -18.40
C GLY A 43 6.49 11.54 -18.40
N ALA A 44 6.22 10.95 -17.22
CA ALA A 44 5.98 9.53 -17.03
C ALA A 44 4.92 8.86 -17.93
N SER A 45 3.95 9.61 -18.45
CA SER A 45 2.89 9.05 -19.27
C SER A 45 3.27 8.83 -20.74
N ALA A 46 4.18 9.64 -21.30
CA ALA A 46 4.37 9.69 -22.75
C ALA A 46 5.80 10.06 -23.19
N ALA A 47 6.53 10.88 -22.43
CA ALA A 47 7.83 11.42 -22.87
C ALA A 47 8.83 10.32 -23.25
N HIS A 48 8.99 9.32 -22.39
CA HIS A 48 9.87 8.17 -22.60
C HIS A 48 9.54 7.31 -23.84
N ALA A 49 8.31 7.39 -24.35
CA ALA A 49 7.88 6.58 -25.49
C ALA A 49 8.09 7.34 -26.80
N GLU A 50 8.20 8.67 -26.71
CA GLU A 50 8.48 9.56 -27.84
C GLU A 50 9.98 9.75 -28.03
N SER A 51 10.74 9.92 -26.95
CA SER A 51 12.19 10.14 -26.99
C SER A 51 12.83 9.85 -25.64
N ASP A 52 13.85 8.99 -25.64
CA ASP A 52 14.65 8.70 -24.43
C ASP A 52 15.22 9.98 -23.82
N LEU A 53 15.79 10.85 -24.66
CA LEU A 53 16.35 12.13 -24.26
C LEU A 53 15.30 13.06 -23.62
N LEU A 54 14.08 13.10 -24.15
CA LEU A 54 12.99 13.86 -23.53
C LEU A 54 12.53 13.23 -22.22
N GLY A 55 12.52 11.90 -22.15
CA GLY A 55 12.24 11.11 -20.96
C GLY A 55 13.16 11.46 -19.79
N ASP A 56 14.43 11.76 -20.08
CA ASP A 56 15.42 12.12 -19.07
C ASP A 56 15.52 13.63 -18.81
N ALA A 57 15.38 14.48 -19.84
CA ALA A 57 15.50 15.94 -19.70
C ALA A 57 14.42 16.54 -18.79
N LEU A 58 13.19 16.02 -18.84
CA LEU A 58 12.09 16.51 -18.01
C LEU A 58 12.34 16.28 -16.50
N PRO A 59 12.65 15.06 -16.02
CA PRO A 59 13.09 14.85 -14.64
C PRO A 59 14.37 15.61 -14.29
N ALA A 60 15.38 15.60 -15.16
CA ALA A 60 16.67 16.26 -14.92
C ALA A 60 16.51 17.74 -14.58
N ARG A 61 15.64 18.48 -15.30
CA ARG A 61 15.37 19.89 -14.99
C ARG A 61 14.86 20.09 -13.57
N SER A 62 13.95 19.23 -13.10
CA SER A 62 13.39 19.36 -11.74
C SER A 62 14.38 18.94 -10.66
N LEU A 63 15.25 17.97 -10.95
CA LEU A 63 16.34 17.57 -10.06
C LEU A 63 17.42 18.66 -9.97
N ALA A 64 17.79 19.29 -11.09
CA ALA A 64 18.71 20.43 -11.11
C ALA A 64 18.17 21.61 -10.26
N LEU A 65 16.87 21.92 -10.37
CA LEU A 65 16.20 22.93 -9.53
C LEU A 65 16.20 22.55 -8.04
N SER A 66 16.10 21.26 -7.72
CA SER A 66 16.25 20.78 -6.34
C SER A 66 17.67 20.98 -5.82
N GLU A 67 18.68 20.65 -6.62
CA GLU A 67 20.09 20.85 -6.26
C GLU A 67 20.40 22.34 -6.05
N GLU A 68 19.87 23.21 -6.92
CA GLU A 68 19.99 24.67 -6.82
C GLU A 68 19.36 25.21 -5.52
N ALA A 69 18.16 24.76 -5.17
CA ALA A 69 17.40 25.29 -4.02
C ALA A 69 17.81 24.65 -2.68
N PHE A 70 18.19 23.37 -2.67
CA PHE A 70 18.32 22.56 -1.46
C PHE A 70 19.62 21.75 -1.36
N GLY A 71 20.53 21.86 -2.33
CA GLY A 71 21.78 21.10 -2.35
C GLY A 71 21.53 19.61 -2.43
N TYR A 72 22.20 18.84 -1.55
CA TYR A 72 22.13 17.37 -1.52
C TYR A 72 20.95 16.80 -0.72
N ALA A 73 19.92 17.60 -0.46
CA ALA A 73 18.72 17.11 0.21
C ALA A 73 18.06 15.99 -0.63
N PRO A 74 17.58 14.91 0.00
CA PRO A 74 16.88 13.86 -0.73
C PRO A 74 15.59 14.42 -1.35
N VAL A 75 15.29 13.98 -2.57
CA VAL A 75 14.10 14.38 -3.32
C VAL A 75 12.99 13.37 -3.03
N LEU A 76 11.85 13.83 -2.53
CA LEU A 76 10.68 13.01 -2.31
C LEU A 76 9.73 13.10 -3.52
N ALA A 77 9.47 11.95 -4.15
CA ALA A 77 8.48 11.80 -5.21
C ALA A 77 7.37 10.82 -4.78
N PRO A 78 6.20 11.31 -4.32
CA PRO A 78 5.14 10.45 -3.78
C PRO A 78 4.39 9.67 -4.88
N CYS A 79 4.57 10.04 -6.15
CA CYS A 79 4.01 9.30 -7.27
C CYS A 79 5.00 8.28 -7.82
N ALA A 80 4.59 7.01 -7.91
CA ALA A 80 5.43 5.91 -8.41
C ALA A 80 6.00 6.17 -9.81
N GLY A 81 5.22 6.80 -10.71
CA GLY A 81 5.72 7.18 -12.04
C GLY A 81 6.75 8.32 -11.96
N CYS A 82 6.55 9.30 -11.09
CA CYS A 82 7.55 10.36 -10.88
C CYS A 82 8.84 9.76 -10.31
N TYR A 83 8.73 8.94 -9.27
CA TYR A 83 9.82 8.22 -8.64
C TYR A 83 10.66 7.45 -9.66
N LEU A 84 10.03 6.60 -10.47
CA LEU A 84 10.71 5.84 -11.52
C LEU A 84 11.50 6.75 -12.45
N HIS A 85 10.86 7.75 -13.06
CA HIS A 85 11.51 8.58 -14.07
C HIS A 85 12.59 9.51 -13.51
N LEU A 86 12.43 9.99 -12.28
CA LEU A 86 13.49 10.75 -11.59
C LEU A 86 14.71 9.85 -11.32
N LYS A 87 14.51 8.61 -10.88
CA LYS A 87 15.62 7.65 -10.69
C LYS A 87 16.26 7.22 -12.01
N THR A 88 15.47 6.94 -13.05
CA THR A 88 15.99 6.55 -14.38
C THR A 88 16.89 7.64 -14.95
N ALA A 89 16.43 8.90 -14.97
CA ALA A 89 17.24 10.01 -15.48
C ALA A 89 18.54 10.18 -14.67
N THR A 90 18.46 10.03 -13.34
CA THR A 90 19.63 10.09 -12.45
C THR A 90 20.62 8.97 -12.75
N ALA A 91 20.14 7.73 -12.90
CA ALA A 91 20.97 6.57 -13.22
C ALA A 91 21.69 6.74 -14.57
N HIS A 92 20.96 7.11 -15.63
CA HIS A 92 21.56 7.36 -16.94
C HIS A 92 22.66 8.44 -16.91
N ALA A 93 22.43 9.53 -16.15
CA ALA A 93 23.40 10.61 -16.00
C ALA A 93 24.62 10.23 -15.14
N GLN A 94 24.46 9.30 -14.18
CA GLN A 94 25.56 8.77 -13.36
C GLN A 94 26.41 7.75 -14.11
N GLU A 95 25.80 6.97 -15.00
CA GLU A 95 26.48 5.95 -15.80
C GLU A 95 27.24 6.54 -16.99
N ASN A 96 26.80 7.69 -17.52
CA ASN A 96 27.40 8.30 -18.70
C ASN A 96 27.46 9.84 -18.60
N ASP A 97 28.68 10.36 -18.43
CA ASP A 97 28.95 11.81 -18.38
C ASP A 97 28.55 12.56 -19.66
N GLU A 98 28.64 11.94 -20.84
CA GLU A 98 28.20 12.56 -22.10
C GLU A 98 26.69 12.82 -22.10
N VAL A 99 25.91 11.86 -21.57
CA VAL A 99 24.45 12.01 -21.38
C VAL A 99 24.17 13.14 -20.40
N ARG A 100 24.88 13.17 -19.27
CA ARG A 100 24.71 14.25 -18.27
C ARG A 100 24.99 15.63 -18.87
N ILE A 101 26.11 15.79 -19.58
CA ILE A 101 26.48 17.06 -20.25
C ILE A 101 25.44 17.45 -21.30
N GLN A 102 24.93 16.49 -22.06
CA GLN A 102 23.87 16.74 -23.03
C GLN A 102 22.58 17.21 -22.35
N LEU A 103 22.20 16.60 -21.22
CA LEU A 103 21.03 16.99 -20.45
C LEU A 103 21.20 18.40 -19.86
N GLU A 104 22.36 18.72 -19.28
CA GLU A 104 22.69 20.07 -18.80
C GLU A 104 22.50 21.15 -19.89
N HIS A 105 22.93 20.85 -21.12
CA HIS A 105 22.74 21.74 -22.27
C HIS A 105 21.26 21.93 -22.63
N ILE A 106 20.45 20.85 -22.60
CA ILE A 106 19.02 20.90 -22.94
C ILE A 106 18.21 21.67 -21.88
N ILE A 107 18.52 21.46 -20.61
CA ILE A 107 17.82 22.10 -19.49
C ILE A 107 18.36 23.50 -19.19
N ASP A 108 19.47 23.89 -19.83
CA ASP A 108 20.20 25.15 -19.67
C ASP A 108 20.60 25.42 -18.21
N ARG A 109 21.04 24.37 -17.50
CA ARG A 109 21.42 24.42 -16.08
C ARG A 109 22.47 23.36 -15.75
N PRO A 110 23.38 23.63 -14.79
CA PRO A 110 24.26 22.60 -14.25
C PRO A 110 23.44 21.57 -13.46
N TRP A 111 23.84 20.31 -13.52
CA TRP A 111 23.18 19.22 -12.81
C TRP A 111 24.17 18.10 -12.47
N SER A 112 24.37 17.88 -11.18
CA SER A 112 25.33 16.88 -10.70
C SER A 112 24.77 15.45 -10.69
N ALA A 113 23.45 15.28 -10.84
CA ALA A 113 22.76 14.00 -10.77
C ALA A 113 23.08 13.23 -9.47
N SER A 114 23.15 13.93 -8.34
CA SER A 114 23.64 13.35 -7.07
C SER A 114 22.55 13.12 -6.03
N ALA A 115 21.37 13.70 -6.21
CA ALA A 115 20.29 13.61 -5.24
C ALA A 115 19.76 12.17 -5.10
N TYR A 116 19.56 11.73 -3.85
CA TYR A 116 18.80 10.52 -3.58
C TYR A 116 17.32 10.78 -3.82
N VAL A 117 16.68 9.99 -4.70
CA VAL A 117 15.24 10.09 -4.96
C VAL A 117 14.52 9.03 -4.12
N ALA A 118 13.73 9.49 -3.15
CA ALA A 118 12.88 8.67 -2.29
C ALA A 118 11.44 8.59 -2.83
N ASN A 119 10.83 7.42 -2.71
CA ASN A 119 9.41 7.23 -2.98
C ASN A 119 8.52 7.64 -1.79
N GLY A 120 7.20 7.56 -1.97
CA GLY A 120 6.23 7.98 -0.95
C GLY A 120 6.29 7.23 0.39
N LEU A 121 6.84 6.03 0.46
CA LEU A 121 6.88 5.21 1.69
C LEU A 121 8.18 5.40 2.47
N GLU A 122 9.31 5.55 1.77
CA GLU A 122 10.66 5.58 2.34
C GLU A 122 10.86 6.54 3.52
N PRO A 123 10.32 7.78 3.49
CA PRO A 123 10.50 8.72 4.60
C PRO A 123 9.94 8.22 5.94
N PHE A 124 9.00 7.29 5.92
CA PHE A 124 8.32 6.77 7.11
C PHE A 124 8.92 5.46 7.65
N LEU A 125 9.91 4.88 6.97
CA LEU A 125 10.51 3.60 7.35
C LEU A 125 11.44 3.63 8.55
N PRO A 126 12.22 4.70 8.80
CA PRO A 126 13.07 4.75 9.99
C PRO A 126 12.26 4.49 11.26
N ALA A 127 12.79 3.67 12.17
CA ALA A 127 12.10 3.26 13.40
C ALA A 127 11.60 4.47 14.21
N GLU A 128 12.40 5.54 14.28
CA GLU A 128 12.01 6.78 14.97
C GLU A 128 10.75 7.42 14.35
N ALA A 129 10.61 7.40 13.02
CA ALA A 129 9.42 7.92 12.34
C ALA A 129 8.21 7.05 12.68
N GLN A 130 8.34 5.72 12.62
CA GLN A 130 7.27 4.79 12.97
C GLN A 130 6.83 4.92 14.44
N GLU A 131 7.78 5.05 15.36
CA GLU A 131 7.50 5.28 16.78
C GLU A 131 6.72 6.57 17.01
N ARG A 132 7.13 7.68 16.37
CA ARG A 132 6.40 8.96 16.42
C ARG A 132 4.99 8.83 15.87
N LEU A 133 4.80 8.11 14.77
CA LEU A 133 3.48 7.85 14.20
C LEU A 133 2.62 7.02 15.15
N ALA A 134 3.13 5.90 15.65
CA ALA A 134 2.41 5.01 16.57
C ALA A 134 1.95 5.74 17.85
N GLN A 135 2.79 6.62 18.40
CA GLN A 135 2.45 7.41 19.60
C GLN A 135 1.30 8.41 19.38
N ARG A 136 0.99 8.77 18.13
CA ARG A 136 -0.11 9.71 17.82
C ARG A 136 -1.43 9.03 17.49
N VAL A 137 -1.45 7.71 17.37
CA VAL A 137 -2.67 6.97 17.05
C VAL A 137 -3.62 7.02 18.24
N CYS A 138 -4.82 7.58 18.03
CA CYS A 138 -5.84 7.75 19.06
C CYS A 138 -7.22 7.22 18.65
N LEU A 139 -7.44 6.97 17.36
CA LEU A 139 -8.66 6.40 16.79
C LEU A 139 -8.29 5.21 15.88
N PRO A 140 -7.79 4.09 16.45
CA PRO A 140 -7.29 2.97 15.66
C PRO A 140 -8.37 2.42 14.74
N LEU A 141 -7.95 1.94 13.56
CA LEU A 141 -8.80 1.37 12.53
C LEU A 141 -8.97 -0.16 12.72
N ASP A 142 -9.12 -0.57 13.98
CA ASP A 142 -9.20 -1.97 14.38
C ASP A 142 -10.27 -2.72 13.57
N GLY A 143 -9.93 -3.93 13.13
CA GLY A 143 -10.82 -4.80 12.36
C GLY A 143 -10.93 -4.45 10.87
N LEU A 144 -10.43 -3.30 10.40
CA LEU A 144 -10.43 -2.94 8.98
C LEU A 144 -9.36 -3.76 8.23
N LYS A 145 -9.78 -4.62 7.30
CA LYS A 145 -8.87 -5.39 6.45
C LYS A 145 -8.45 -4.59 5.22
N VAL A 146 -7.15 -4.38 5.04
CA VAL A 146 -6.63 -3.48 4.00
C VAL A 146 -5.74 -4.23 3.02
N ALA A 147 -6.08 -4.19 1.74
CA ALA A 147 -5.20 -4.66 0.68
C ALA A 147 -4.21 -3.54 0.30
N CYS A 148 -2.93 -3.72 0.60
CA CYS A 148 -1.88 -2.74 0.26
C CYS A 148 -1.49 -2.88 -1.21
N TYR A 149 -1.74 -1.85 -2.00
CA TYR A 149 -1.51 -1.79 -3.45
C TYR A 149 -0.37 -0.82 -3.77
N TYR A 150 0.78 -1.41 -4.08
CA TYR A 150 2.02 -0.73 -4.47
C TYR A 150 1.95 -0.23 -5.91
N GLY A 151 1.23 -0.96 -6.76
CA GLY A 151 1.27 -0.79 -8.21
C GLY A 151 2.61 -1.23 -8.80
N CYS A 152 2.78 -0.98 -10.09
CA CYS A 152 3.92 -1.50 -10.84
C CYS A 152 5.20 -0.68 -10.68
N ALA A 153 5.13 0.64 -10.90
CA ALA A 153 6.30 1.52 -11.04
C ALA A 153 7.03 1.84 -9.73
N LEU A 154 6.47 1.44 -8.59
CA LEU A 154 7.12 1.64 -7.29
C LEU A 154 8.25 0.63 -7.07
N LEU A 155 8.11 -0.57 -7.65
CA LEU A 155 8.98 -1.71 -7.41
C LEU A 155 9.84 -2.06 -8.63
N ARG A 156 9.33 -1.78 -9.84
CA ARG A 156 9.95 -2.20 -11.11
C ARG A 156 10.25 -1.01 -12.04
N PRO A 157 11.33 -1.09 -12.85
CA PRO A 157 12.31 -2.18 -12.92
C PRO A 157 13.24 -2.19 -11.69
N THR A 158 13.63 -3.39 -11.26
CA THR A 158 14.34 -3.61 -9.99
C THR A 158 15.72 -2.99 -10.00
N GLU A 159 16.36 -2.91 -11.17
CA GLU A 159 17.67 -2.28 -11.37
C GLU A 159 17.66 -0.78 -11.06
N VAL A 160 16.51 -0.11 -11.24
CA VAL A 160 16.36 1.34 -10.99
C VAL A 160 15.67 1.59 -9.66
N CYS A 161 14.51 0.98 -9.43
CA CYS A 161 13.69 1.26 -8.26
C CYS A 161 14.30 0.68 -6.98
N ASN A 162 14.72 -0.59 -6.99
CA ASN A 162 15.37 -1.32 -5.89
C ASN A 162 14.93 -0.92 -4.46
N PHE A 163 13.62 -0.88 -4.22
CA PHE A 163 13.06 -0.32 -2.98
C PHE A 163 12.61 -1.40 -1.97
N ASP A 164 11.82 -2.36 -2.43
CA ASP A 164 11.28 -3.47 -1.66
C ASP A 164 11.28 -4.71 -2.58
N ASP A 165 10.91 -5.88 -2.07
CA ASP A 165 10.73 -7.08 -2.88
C ASP A 165 9.73 -6.80 -4.02
N ASP A 166 10.14 -7.06 -5.26
CA ASP A 166 9.38 -6.68 -6.44
C ASP A 166 8.18 -7.58 -6.71
N GLU A 167 8.12 -8.75 -6.08
CA GLU A 167 7.06 -9.76 -6.21
C GLU A 167 6.19 -9.87 -4.95
N GLN A 168 6.78 -9.70 -3.76
CA GLN A 168 6.16 -9.86 -2.44
C GLN A 168 6.52 -8.71 -1.48
N PRO A 169 6.21 -7.45 -1.84
CA PRO A 169 6.52 -6.30 -0.99
C PRO A 169 5.75 -6.34 0.34
N ARG A 170 6.31 -5.69 1.37
CA ARG A 170 5.77 -5.71 2.75
C ARG A 170 5.80 -4.36 3.47
N THR A 171 6.56 -3.41 2.94
CA THR A 171 6.82 -2.13 3.60
C THR A 171 5.57 -1.27 3.87
N MET A 172 4.63 -1.21 2.93
CA MET A 172 3.35 -0.53 3.09
C MET A 172 2.44 -1.23 4.11
N GLU A 173 2.47 -2.55 4.19
CA GLU A 173 1.72 -3.30 5.20
C GLU A 173 2.19 -2.88 6.60
N ASP A 174 3.49 -2.79 6.83
CA ASP A 174 4.05 -2.36 8.13
C ASP A 174 3.59 -0.94 8.49
N LEU A 175 3.61 -0.02 7.53
CA LEU A 175 3.12 1.35 7.73
C LEU A 175 1.60 1.42 7.96
N VAL A 176 0.80 0.65 7.22
CA VAL A 176 -0.66 0.61 7.39
C VAL A 176 -1.03 -0.01 8.74
N ALA A 177 -0.29 -1.01 9.21
CA ALA A 177 -0.51 -1.64 10.50
C ALA A 177 -0.38 -0.66 11.68
N LEU A 178 0.45 0.38 11.55
CA LEU A 178 0.56 1.44 12.58
C LEU A 178 -0.79 2.14 12.84
N SER A 179 -1.69 2.19 11.85
CA SER A 179 -3.02 2.80 12.01
C SER A 179 -4.02 1.95 12.81
N GLY A 180 -3.65 0.71 13.20
CA GLY A 180 -4.55 -0.29 13.78
C GLY A 180 -5.33 -1.11 12.75
N ALA A 181 -5.26 -0.75 11.47
CA ALA A 181 -5.79 -1.58 10.39
C ALA A 181 -5.02 -2.91 10.29
N SER A 182 -5.66 -3.91 9.68
CA SER A 182 -5.07 -5.24 9.43
C SER A 182 -4.75 -5.41 7.95
N PRO A 183 -3.50 -5.17 7.51
CA PRO A 183 -3.11 -5.47 6.15
C PRO A 183 -3.33 -6.95 5.84
N ILE A 184 -3.86 -7.26 4.67
CA ILE A 184 -4.10 -8.64 4.23
C ILE A 184 -3.07 -9.11 3.21
N GLU A 185 -2.86 -10.42 3.16
CA GLU A 185 -2.11 -11.05 2.09
C GLU A 185 -3.01 -11.27 0.87
N TRP A 186 -2.55 -10.89 -0.32
CA TRP A 186 -3.34 -10.91 -1.55
C TRP A 186 -2.43 -10.88 -2.80
N ASN A 187 -2.96 -11.29 -3.94
CA ASN A 187 -2.12 -11.61 -5.10
C ASN A 187 -1.78 -10.42 -6.01
N PHE A 188 -2.46 -9.28 -5.84
CA PHE A 188 -2.46 -8.19 -6.83
C PHE A 188 -1.76 -6.93 -6.31
N LYS A 189 -0.86 -7.07 -5.33
CA LYS A 189 -0.09 -5.98 -4.69
C LYS A 189 0.60 -5.04 -5.68
N ASN A 190 1.22 -5.61 -6.71
CA ASN A 190 2.13 -4.97 -7.66
C ASN A 190 1.63 -5.07 -9.13
N GLU A 191 0.39 -5.52 -9.31
CA GLU A 191 -0.26 -5.59 -10.62
C GLU A 191 -0.45 -4.19 -11.23
N CYS A 192 -0.48 -4.10 -12.55
CA CYS A 192 -0.66 -2.81 -13.20
C CYS A 192 -2.14 -2.38 -13.19
N CYS A 193 -2.43 -1.15 -12.74
CA CYS A 193 -3.79 -0.60 -12.82
C CYS A 193 -4.19 -0.16 -14.24
N GLY A 194 -3.25 -0.12 -15.19
CA GLY A 194 -3.51 0.27 -16.57
C GLY A 194 -3.87 1.75 -16.75
N ALA A 195 -3.36 2.65 -15.89
CA ALA A 195 -3.65 4.08 -15.96
C ALA A 195 -3.27 4.69 -17.33
N SER A 196 -2.08 4.36 -17.87
CA SER A 196 -1.62 4.83 -19.18
C SER A 196 -2.50 4.34 -20.34
N HIS A 197 -3.22 3.24 -20.15
CA HIS A 197 -4.12 2.67 -21.16
C HIS A 197 -5.52 3.28 -21.16
N GLN A 198 -5.86 4.12 -20.18
CA GLN A 198 -7.21 4.70 -20.09
C GLN A 198 -7.56 5.62 -21.25
N ILE A 199 -6.55 6.21 -21.91
CA ILE A 199 -6.75 7.10 -23.05
C ILE A 199 -6.85 6.27 -24.34
N SER A 200 -5.84 5.44 -24.61
CA SER A 200 -5.72 4.74 -25.90
C SER A 200 -6.60 3.49 -26.00
N VAL A 201 -6.72 2.71 -24.92
CA VAL A 201 -7.47 1.43 -24.89
C VAL A 201 -8.30 1.27 -23.62
N PRO A 202 -9.29 2.16 -23.37
CA PRO A 202 -10.02 2.24 -22.11
C PRO A 202 -10.77 0.96 -21.71
N LYS A 203 -11.15 0.10 -22.68
CA LYS A 203 -11.78 -1.20 -22.37
C LYS A 203 -10.80 -2.11 -21.63
N THR A 204 -9.58 -2.25 -22.13
CA THR A 204 -8.52 -3.06 -21.51
C THR A 204 -8.16 -2.50 -20.14
N GLY A 205 -7.94 -1.18 -20.03
CA GLY A 205 -7.62 -0.55 -18.75
C GLY A 205 -8.70 -0.78 -17.69
N ARG A 206 -9.99 -0.73 -18.06
CA ARG A 206 -11.09 -1.05 -17.13
C ARG A 206 -11.10 -2.51 -16.69
N THR A 207 -10.79 -3.46 -17.58
CA THR A 207 -10.68 -4.88 -17.22
C THR A 207 -9.57 -5.10 -16.19
N MET A 208 -8.43 -4.40 -16.32
CA MET A 208 -7.33 -4.50 -15.35
C MET A 208 -7.75 -4.02 -13.96
N ILE A 209 -8.39 -2.85 -13.87
CA ILE A 209 -8.92 -2.31 -12.59
C ILE A 209 -9.93 -3.27 -11.98
N ARG A 210 -10.89 -3.78 -12.78
CA ARG A 210 -11.90 -4.72 -12.30
C ARG A 210 -11.26 -5.95 -11.66
N ARG A 211 -10.23 -6.53 -12.28
CA ARG A 211 -9.52 -7.69 -11.72
C ARG A 211 -8.86 -7.38 -10.38
N ILE A 212 -8.27 -6.19 -10.21
CA ILE A 212 -7.68 -5.75 -8.94
C ILE A 212 -8.76 -5.68 -7.85
N LEU A 213 -9.88 -4.99 -8.11
CA LEU A 213 -10.96 -4.84 -7.14
C LEU A 213 -11.62 -6.18 -6.78
N GLU A 214 -11.85 -7.05 -7.77
CA GLU A 214 -12.40 -8.39 -7.55
C GLU A 214 -11.45 -9.29 -6.77
N ASN A 215 -10.13 -9.20 -7.03
CA ASN A 215 -9.14 -9.97 -6.29
C ASN A 215 -9.04 -9.52 -4.83
N ALA A 216 -9.04 -8.21 -4.57
CA ALA A 216 -9.06 -7.67 -3.21
C ALA A 216 -10.32 -8.13 -2.45
N ALA A 217 -11.49 -8.02 -3.07
CA ALA A 217 -12.75 -8.49 -2.48
C ALA A 217 -12.74 -10.02 -2.22
N ALA A 218 -12.23 -10.81 -3.16
CA ALA A 218 -12.14 -12.26 -3.03
C ALA A 218 -11.20 -12.71 -1.88
N ASN A 219 -10.18 -11.91 -1.55
CA ASN A 219 -9.30 -12.12 -0.40
C ASN A 219 -9.82 -11.46 0.90
N GLY A 220 -11.03 -10.89 0.87
CA GLY A 220 -11.70 -10.35 2.05
C GLY A 220 -11.21 -8.98 2.51
N ALA A 221 -10.69 -8.16 1.58
CA ALA A 221 -10.40 -6.76 1.86
C ALA A 221 -11.69 -5.96 2.12
N ASP A 222 -11.63 -5.05 3.08
CA ASP A 222 -12.66 -4.02 3.32
C ASP A 222 -12.33 -2.71 2.60
N ALA A 223 -11.05 -2.50 2.27
CA ALA A 223 -10.52 -1.34 1.54
C ALA A 223 -9.19 -1.67 0.86
N ILE A 224 -8.78 -0.81 -0.08
CA ILE A 224 -7.44 -0.83 -0.68
C ILE A 224 -6.67 0.42 -0.24
N ALA A 225 -5.38 0.27 0.09
CA ALA A 225 -4.47 1.38 0.34
C ALA A 225 -3.47 1.53 -0.82
N CYS A 226 -3.37 2.73 -1.39
CA CYS A 226 -2.42 3.08 -2.44
C CYS A 226 -1.26 3.93 -1.89
N ALA A 227 -0.08 3.79 -2.49
CA ALA A 227 1.04 4.73 -2.31
C ALA A 227 1.21 5.73 -3.46
N CYS A 228 0.44 5.60 -4.54
CA CYS A 228 0.57 6.42 -5.74
C CYS A 228 -0.74 7.17 -6.07
N PRO A 229 -0.70 8.51 -6.30
CA PRO A 229 -1.86 9.33 -6.64
C PRO A 229 -2.51 8.92 -7.96
N LEU A 230 -1.72 8.51 -8.95
CA LEU A 230 -2.27 8.06 -10.23
C LEU A 230 -2.99 6.72 -10.09
N CYS A 231 -2.47 5.82 -9.27
CA CYS A 231 -3.10 4.53 -8.97
C CYS A 231 -4.44 4.73 -8.27
N MET A 232 -4.47 5.54 -7.20
CA MET A 232 -5.70 5.86 -6.48
C MET A 232 -6.74 6.47 -7.41
N LEU A 233 -6.39 7.52 -8.16
CA LEU A 233 -7.30 8.17 -9.12
C LEU A 233 -7.89 7.16 -10.12
N ASN A 234 -7.08 6.22 -10.57
CA ASN A 234 -7.49 5.26 -11.57
C ASN A 234 -8.38 4.15 -11.00
N LEU A 235 -8.13 3.68 -9.79
CA LEU A 235 -8.99 2.68 -9.12
C LEU A 235 -10.32 3.32 -8.66
N ASP A 236 -10.23 4.44 -7.91
CA ASP A 236 -11.34 5.08 -7.21
C ASP A 236 -12.41 5.61 -8.18
N MET A 237 -12.02 6.44 -9.14
CA MET A 237 -12.95 7.08 -10.10
C MET A 237 -13.67 6.07 -11.02
N ARG A 238 -13.19 4.83 -11.11
CA ARG A 238 -13.72 3.81 -12.05
C ARG A 238 -14.62 2.80 -11.37
N GLU A 239 -14.68 2.80 -10.04
CA GLU A 239 -15.50 1.89 -9.23
C GLU A 239 -16.95 1.85 -9.72
N ALA A 240 -17.59 3.03 -9.81
CA ALA A 240 -19.00 3.12 -10.21
C ALA A 240 -19.28 2.51 -11.60
N LYS A 241 -18.37 2.70 -12.56
CA LYS A 241 -18.51 2.11 -13.91
C LYS A 241 -18.30 0.60 -13.88
N ILE A 242 -17.42 0.09 -13.02
CA ILE A 242 -17.18 -1.34 -12.84
C ILE A 242 -18.40 -2.00 -12.20
N ASN A 243 -18.96 -1.40 -11.15
CA ASN A 243 -20.19 -1.89 -10.53
C ASN A 243 -21.38 -1.88 -11.49
N ALA A 244 -21.52 -0.84 -12.33
CA ALA A 244 -22.55 -0.81 -13.36
C ALA A 244 -22.39 -1.95 -14.39
N ALA A 245 -21.15 -2.34 -14.73
CA ALA A 245 -20.91 -3.49 -15.61
C ALA A 245 -21.22 -4.82 -14.91
N ARG A 246 -20.78 -4.99 -13.66
CA ARG A 246 -21.08 -6.16 -12.83
C ARG A 246 -22.59 -6.38 -12.65
N ALA A 247 -23.35 -5.32 -12.44
CA ALA A 247 -24.81 -5.40 -12.32
C ALA A 247 -25.47 -5.97 -13.58
N LYS A 248 -24.97 -5.64 -14.77
CA LYS A 248 -25.45 -6.22 -16.05
C LYS A 248 -25.15 -7.72 -16.18
N GLU A 249 -24.16 -8.20 -15.45
CA GLU A 249 -23.76 -9.62 -15.37
C GLU A 249 -24.46 -10.34 -14.20
N GLY A 250 -25.34 -9.66 -13.46
CA GLY A 250 -26.03 -10.24 -12.29
C GLY A 250 -25.14 -10.40 -11.06
N LEU A 251 -23.99 -9.72 -11.01
CA LEU A 251 -23.04 -9.76 -9.90
C LEU A 251 -23.28 -8.61 -8.91
N PRO A 252 -23.05 -8.84 -7.60
CA PRO A 252 -23.19 -7.79 -6.59
C PRO A 252 -22.12 -6.70 -6.76
N PRO A 253 -22.39 -5.46 -6.30
CA PRO A 253 -21.39 -4.40 -6.27
C PRO A 253 -20.23 -4.78 -5.33
N LEU A 254 -19.03 -4.26 -5.61
CA LEU A 254 -17.83 -4.50 -4.79
C LEU A 254 -17.78 -3.58 -3.56
N ASP A 255 -18.24 -2.32 -3.69
CA ASP A 255 -18.19 -1.28 -2.64
C ASP A 255 -16.83 -1.21 -1.92
N MET A 256 -15.77 -1.05 -2.74
CA MET A 256 -14.37 -1.11 -2.32
C MET A 256 -13.76 0.29 -2.29
N PRO A 257 -13.73 0.98 -1.13
CA PRO A 257 -13.09 2.29 -1.02
C PRO A 257 -11.56 2.17 -1.17
N ILE A 258 -10.98 3.18 -1.82
CA ILE A 258 -9.55 3.25 -2.13
C ILE A 258 -8.96 4.45 -1.39
N TYR A 259 -8.11 4.18 -0.40
CA TYR A 259 -7.43 5.22 0.38
C TYR A 259 -5.98 5.38 -0.06
N TYR A 260 -5.36 6.51 0.26
CA TYR A 260 -3.91 6.51 0.43
C TYR A 260 -3.53 5.93 1.79
N PHE A 261 -2.38 5.28 1.89
CA PHE A 261 -1.89 4.78 3.18
C PHE A 261 -1.76 5.92 4.22
N THR A 262 -1.42 7.14 3.77
CA THR A 262 -1.37 8.33 4.61
C THR A 262 -2.73 8.81 5.09
N GLU A 263 -3.82 8.54 4.36
CA GLU A 263 -5.18 8.88 4.84
C GLU A 263 -5.58 7.97 6.01
N LEU A 264 -5.22 6.69 5.94
CA LEU A 264 -5.44 5.73 7.03
C LEU A 264 -4.65 6.14 8.28
N LEU A 265 -3.37 6.46 8.13
CA LEU A 265 -2.53 6.99 9.20
C LEU A 265 -3.12 8.30 9.77
N ALA A 266 -3.42 9.29 8.92
CA ALA A 266 -3.98 10.57 9.34
C ALA A 266 -5.30 10.41 10.10
N ALA A 267 -6.23 9.59 9.59
CA ALA A 267 -7.50 9.32 10.24
C ALA A 267 -7.31 8.63 11.61
N SER A 268 -6.38 7.67 11.70
CA SER A 268 -6.09 6.99 12.97
C SER A 268 -5.49 7.91 14.05
N MET A 269 -4.84 8.99 13.64
CA MET A 269 -4.33 10.06 14.51
C MET A 269 -5.38 11.15 14.82
N GLY A 270 -6.64 10.96 14.41
CA GLY A 270 -7.72 11.92 14.64
C GLY A 270 -7.66 13.18 13.77
N ALA A 271 -6.99 13.12 12.61
CA ALA A 271 -6.98 14.24 11.69
C ALA A 271 -8.41 14.56 11.20
N PRO A 272 -8.82 15.85 11.17
CA PRO A 272 -10.10 16.22 10.59
C PRO A 272 -10.12 15.88 9.10
N ALA A 273 -11.30 15.64 8.52
CA ALA A 273 -11.47 15.22 7.12
C ALA A 273 -10.77 16.13 6.11
N SER A 274 -10.65 17.44 6.39
CA SER A 274 -9.94 18.40 5.55
C SER A 274 -8.42 18.17 5.48
N LYS A 275 -7.84 17.57 6.53
CA LYS A 275 -6.43 17.21 6.63
C LYS A 275 -6.18 15.76 6.21
N SER A 276 -7.05 14.82 6.59
CA SER A 276 -6.93 13.44 6.14
C SER A 276 -7.33 13.24 4.67
N GLY A 277 -8.07 14.15 4.04
CA GLY A 277 -8.39 14.08 2.60
C GLY A 277 -9.52 13.11 2.22
N ILE A 278 -10.04 12.35 3.18
CA ILE A 278 -11.06 11.28 2.99
C ILE A 278 -12.37 11.74 2.36
N ASN A 279 -12.65 13.05 2.34
CA ASN A 279 -13.88 13.62 1.78
C ASN A 279 -13.76 14.03 0.30
N ARG A 280 -12.64 13.71 -0.36
CA ARG A 280 -12.37 14.10 -1.77
C ARG A 280 -12.36 12.92 -2.74
N HIS A 281 -12.85 11.77 -2.31
CA HIS A 281 -12.88 10.55 -3.11
C HIS A 281 -14.05 10.58 -4.09
N PHE A 282 -13.89 9.92 -5.24
CA PHE A 282 -14.94 9.70 -6.22
C PHE A 282 -15.90 8.61 -5.76
N HIS A 283 -15.38 7.51 -5.19
CA HIS A 283 -16.18 6.50 -4.51
C HIS A 283 -16.42 6.93 -3.05
N PRO A 284 -17.62 6.74 -2.47
CA PRO A 284 -17.86 7.06 -1.07
C PRO A 284 -16.88 6.35 -0.12
N ALA A 285 -16.07 7.13 0.59
CA ALA A 285 -15.04 6.63 1.51
C ALA A 285 -14.99 7.37 2.86
N GLY A 286 -15.87 8.35 3.08
CA GLY A 286 -15.86 9.19 4.27
C GLY A 286 -16.28 8.49 5.58
N ASN A 287 -16.92 7.32 5.49
CA ASN A 287 -17.38 6.53 6.63
C ASN A 287 -16.31 5.56 7.17
N LEU A 288 -15.02 5.90 7.04
CA LEU A 288 -13.89 5.03 7.39
C LEU A 288 -13.98 4.44 8.81
N HIS A 289 -14.22 5.27 9.83
CA HIS A 289 -14.31 4.78 11.22
C HIS A 289 -15.56 3.94 11.47
N GLU A 290 -16.68 4.25 10.82
CA GLU A 290 -17.90 3.44 10.90
C GLU A 290 -17.68 2.05 10.28
N ARG A 291 -16.97 2.00 9.15
CA ARG A 291 -16.54 0.76 8.48
C ARG A 291 -15.63 -0.07 9.38
N ALA A 292 -14.60 0.54 9.97
CA ALA A 292 -13.69 -0.14 10.90
C ALA A 292 -14.45 -0.71 12.11
N LEU A 293 -15.32 0.07 12.74
CA LEU A 293 -16.13 -0.37 13.88
C LEU A 293 -17.07 -1.54 13.51
N ALA A 294 -17.71 -1.49 12.34
CA ALA A 294 -18.56 -2.57 11.86
C ALA A 294 -17.75 -3.86 11.62
N ALA A 295 -16.57 -3.74 11.00
CA ALA A 295 -15.68 -4.87 10.74
C ALA A 295 -15.17 -5.51 12.05
N TRP A 296 -14.76 -4.69 13.03
CA TRP A 296 -14.38 -5.14 14.37
C TRP A 296 -15.48 -5.93 15.07
N ASN A 297 -16.71 -5.39 15.08
CA ASN A 297 -17.85 -6.05 15.71
C ASN A 297 -18.16 -7.41 15.06
N LYS A 298 -18.08 -7.49 13.73
CA LYS A 298 -18.27 -8.74 12.98
C LYS A 298 -17.19 -9.77 13.34
N GLN A 299 -15.93 -9.37 13.39
CA GLN A 299 -14.82 -10.25 13.77
C GLN A 299 -15.00 -10.81 15.19
N ARG A 300 -15.29 -9.95 16.18
CA ARG A 300 -15.50 -10.37 17.57
C ARG A 300 -16.70 -11.29 17.75
N ALA A 301 -17.75 -11.13 16.94
CA ALA A 301 -18.88 -12.05 16.94
C ALA A 301 -18.44 -13.45 16.46
N ALA A 302 -17.71 -13.52 15.34
CA ALA A 302 -17.20 -14.78 14.80
C ALA A 302 -16.23 -15.49 15.76
N GLU A 303 -15.32 -14.74 16.41
CA GLU A 303 -14.40 -15.29 17.42
C GLU A 303 -15.15 -15.88 18.62
N LYS A 304 -16.18 -15.19 19.12
CA LYS A 304 -17.02 -15.70 20.23
C LYS A 304 -17.77 -16.98 19.82
N GLU A 305 -18.25 -17.06 18.59
CA GLU A 305 -18.90 -18.26 18.08
C GLU A 305 -17.92 -19.43 17.95
N ALA A 306 -16.72 -19.18 17.41
CA ALA A 306 -15.65 -20.17 17.30
C ALA A 306 -15.19 -20.65 18.69
N GLU A 307 -15.07 -19.76 19.67
CA GLU A 307 -14.69 -20.11 21.04
C GLU A 307 -15.78 -20.96 21.72
N LYS A 308 -17.06 -20.61 21.54
CA LYS A 308 -18.20 -21.41 22.03
C LYS A 308 -18.22 -22.79 21.38
N ALA A 309 -18.01 -22.88 20.07
CA ALA A 309 -17.93 -24.15 19.34
C ALA A 309 -16.75 -25.00 19.85
N ALA A 310 -15.58 -24.41 20.05
CA ALA A 310 -14.40 -25.10 20.58
C ALA A 310 -14.61 -25.59 22.03
N LYS A 311 -15.25 -24.78 22.89
CA LYS A 311 -15.62 -25.19 24.26
C LYS A 311 -16.61 -26.36 24.26
N SER A 312 -17.65 -26.30 23.43
CA SER A 312 -18.63 -27.38 23.28
C SER A 312 -17.99 -28.68 22.75
N ALA A 313 -17.09 -28.57 21.77
CA ALA A 313 -16.34 -29.71 21.25
C ALA A 313 -15.43 -30.35 22.32
N LYS A 314 -14.70 -29.54 23.10
CA LYS A 314 -13.88 -30.04 24.23
C LYS A 314 -14.73 -30.71 25.30
N GLU A 315 -15.91 -30.17 25.63
CA GLU A 315 -16.80 -30.76 26.62
C GLU A 315 -17.39 -32.09 26.13
N THR A 316 -17.78 -32.16 24.87
CA THR A 316 -18.25 -33.39 24.21
C THR A 316 -17.17 -34.46 24.21
N GLN A 317 -15.93 -34.09 23.86
CA GLN A 317 -14.79 -34.99 23.88
C GLN A 317 -14.45 -35.47 25.31
N ARG A 318 -14.60 -34.60 26.33
CA ARG A 318 -14.43 -34.96 27.74
C ARG A 318 -15.51 -35.95 28.21
N LYS A 319 -16.77 -35.71 27.85
CA LYS A 319 -17.90 -36.62 28.14
C LYS A 319 -17.72 -37.98 27.47
N ALA A 320 -17.29 -38.01 26.20
CA ALA A 320 -16.99 -39.25 25.48
C ALA A 320 -15.84 -40.04 26.13
N ARG A 321 -14.73 -39.38 26.52
CA ARG A 321 -13.62 -40.03 27.23
C ARG A 321 -14.03 -40.57 28.60
N ALA A 322 -14.88 -39.84 29.34
CA ALA A 322 -15.41 -40.29 30.62
C ALA A 322 -16.34 -41.51 30.47
N ALA A 323 -17.22 -41.50 29.47
CA ALA A 323 -18.10 -42.63 29.16
C ALA A 323 -17.31 -43.88 28.74
N ALA A 324 -16.28 -43.72 27.91
CA ALA A 324 -15.39 -44.82 27.52
C ALA A 324 -14.62 -45.42 28.72
N ARG A 325 -14.13 -44.58 29.64
CA ARG A 325 -13.50 -45.04 30.89
C ARG A 325 -14.49 -45.79 31.78
N ALA A 326 -15.72 -45.30 31.92
CA ALA A 326 -16.76 -45.95 32.71
C ALA A 326 -17.21 -47.30 32.10
N ALA A 327 -17.30 -47.39 30.77
CA ALA A 327 -17.59 -48.65 30.08
C ALA A 327 -16.47 -49.68 30.29
N LYS A 328 -15.21 -49.25 30.22
CA LYS A 328 -14.04 -50.11 30.47
C LYS A 328 -13.92 -50.58 31.93
N ALA A 329 -14.38 -49.77 32.88
CA ALA A 329 -14.46 -50.17 34.30
C ALA A 329 -15.58 -51.17 34.57
N LYS A 330 -16.70 -51.12 33.81
CA LYS A 330 -17.81 -52.08 33.91
C LYS A 330 -17.55 -53.42 33.23
N SER A 331 -16.61 -53.50 32.27
CA SER A 331 -16.27 -54.74 31.55
C SER A 331 -15.24 -55.64 32.25
N GLY A 332 -14.85 -55.34 33.50
CA GLY A 332 -14.18 -56.26 34.42
C GLY A 332 -13.13 -57.19 33.82
N THR A 333 -12.01 -56.67 33.32
CA THR A 333 -10.84 -57.51 32.96
C THR A 333 -9.88 -57.52 34.14
N LYS A 334 -9.84 -58.63 34.90
CA LYS A 334 -8.76 -58.90 35.86
C LYS A 334 -7.43 -58.99 35.09
N PRO A 335 -6.31 -58.51 35.64
CA PRO A 335 -5.00 -58.76 35.04
C PRO A 335 -4.66 -60.24 35.21
N GLU A 336 -4.50 -60.95 34.09
CA GLU A 336 -3.90 -62.28 34.09
C GLU A 336 -2.42 -62.16 34.47
N THR A 337 -2.09 -62.67 35.66
CA THR A 337 -0.73 -63.02 36.03
C THR A 337 -0.31 -64.22 35.19
N ASN A 338 0.50 -64.00 34.15
CA ASN A 338 1.14 -65.10 33.45
C ASN A 338 2.64 -65.10 33.76
N ALA A 339 3.03 -66.10 34.54
CA ALA A 339 4.39 -66.45 34.86
C ALA A 339 4.93 -67.41 33.79
N THR A 340 6.04 -67.06 33.15
CA THR A 340 6.93 -67.98 32.43
C THR A 340 8.27 -67.26 32.28
N LYS A 341 9.21 -67.53 33.19
CA LYS A 341 10.33 -68.49 33.08
C LYS A 341 11.40 -68.07 32.07
N GLU A 342 12.55 -67.78 32.65
CA GLU A 342 13.89 -67.70 32.07
C GLU A 342 14.17 -68.82 31.06
N VAL A 343 14.86 -68.48 29.96
CA VAL A 343 15.92 -69.31 29.40
C VAL A 343 17.07 -68.39 28.98
N ILE A 344 18.23 -68.69 29.54
CA ILE A 344 19.55 -68.09 29.33
C ILE A 344 20.13 -68.60 28.00
N ALA A 345 20.68 -67.70 27.18
CA ALA A 345 21.93 -67.86 26.43
C ALA A 345 22.37 -66.49 25.90
#